data_AF-A0A1G3LZU9-F1
#
_entry.id   AF-A0A1G3LZU9-F1
#
_cell.length_a   1.000
_cell.length_b   1.000
_cell.length_c   1.000
_cell.angle_alpha   90.00
_cell.angle_beta   90.00
_cell.angle_gamma   90.00
#
_symmetry.space_group_name_H-M   'P 1'
#
loop_
_entity.id
_entity.type
_entity.pdbx_description
1 polymer ?
#
loop_
_entity_poly.entity_id
_entity_poly.type
_entity_poly.pdbx_seq_one_letter_code
_entity_poly.pdbx_strand_id
1 'polypeptide(L)'
;METSLAAGNWTSAHLFLTKSLGYGRYELVLAPLEKPLDDMTVFGFFTWDDDPAYANREIDIELARWAIPAAPNLNCTVQPSADRPERSGLAEFDFSMPTTLVFIWEPGLVRFSVESVTGSFSWGYPPSGVSEPEPFGAPPKGRERVGLNLWLFQGRAPESADRICIDRFSFTPLQRP
;
A
#
# COMPACT_ATOMS: atom_id res chain seq x y z
N MET A 1 1.54 5.89 13.44
CA MET A 1 1.83 4.45 13.62
C MET A 1 3.31 4.33 13.94
N GLU A 2 3.69 3.47 14.88
CA GLU A 2 5.08 3.35 15.32
C GLU A 2 5.41 1.89 15.67
N THR A 3 6.61 1.43 15.31
CA THR A 3 7.20 0.22 15.88
C THR A 3 7.92 0.61 17.17
N SER A 4 7.68 -0.11 18.26
CA SER A 4 8.32 0.23 19.54
C SER A 4 8.76 -1.01 20.32
N LEU A 5 9.85 -0.86 21.08
CA LEU A 5 10.36 -1.92 21.94
C LEU A 5 9.67 -1.86 23.31
N ALA A 6 8.87 -2.87 23.64
CA ALA A 6 8.18 -2.99 24.91
C ALA A 6 8.52 -4.33 25.58
N ALA A 7 9.05 -4.27 26.81
CA ALA A 7 9.44 -5.46 27.59
C ALA A 7 10.31 -6.47 26.80
N GLY A 8 11.26 -5.96 26.00
CA GLY A 8 12.17 -6.79 25.19
C GLY A 8 11.58 -7.35 23.90
N ASN A 9 10.32 -7.01 23.56
CA ASN A 9 9.68 -7.42 22.32
C ASN A 9 9.34 -6.20 21.46
N TRP A 10 9.55 -6.33 20.16
CA TRP A 10 9.08 -5.32 19.22
C TRP A 10 7.58 -5.42 19.03
N THR A 11 6.93 -4.27 19.00
CA THR A 11 5.50 -4.13 18.75
C THR A 11 5.26 -3.44 17.42
N SER A 12 4.07 -3.68 16.86
CA SER A 12 3.64 -3.17 15.56
C SER A 12 2.27 -2.53 15.70
N ALA A 13 1.85 -1.77 14.70
CA ALA A 13 0.53 -1.15 14.67
C ALA A 13 -0.25 -1.67 13.46
N HIS A 14 -1.56 -1.93 13.65
CA HIS A 14 -2.47 -2.34 12.59
C HIS A 14 -3.85 -1.72 12.86
N LEU A 15 -4.42 -1.10 11.84
CA LEU A 15 -5.74 -0.50 11.84
C LEU A 15 -6.51 -0.98 10.61
N PHE A 16 -7.81 -1.22 10.77
CA PHE A 16 -8.72 -1.52 9.67
C PHE A 16 -9.95 -0.64 9.78
N LEU A 17 -10.48 -0.21 8.63
CA LEU A 17 -11.86 0.26 8.58
C LEU A 17 -12.81 -0.89 8.92
N THR A 18 -13.96 -0.56 9.50
CA THR A 18 -14.98 -1.54 9.88
C THR A 18 -15.91 -1.94 8.73
N LYS A 19 -15.84 -1.24 7.60
CA LYS A 19 -16.72 -1.43 6.43
C LYS A 19 -15.92 -1.34 5.13
N SER A 20 -16.41 -2.04 4.12
CA SER A 20 -15.97 -1.87 2.73
C SER A 20 -16.44 -0.52 2.18
N LEU A 21 -15.61 0.07 1.31
CA LEU A 21 -15.88 1.32 0.61
C LEU A 21 -16.18 1.09 -0.89
N GLY A 22 -15.64 0.02 -1.49
CA GLY A 22 -15.83 -0.34 -2.90
C GLY A 22 -15.06 0.53 -3.90
N TYR A 23 -15.49 0.56 -5.16
CA TYR A 23 -14.80 1.34 -6.20
C TYR A 23 -14.75 2.84 -5.90
N GLY A 24 -13.61 3.46 -6.17
CA GLY A 24 -13.39 4.88 -5.96
C GLY A 24 -11.92 5.26 -5.87
N ARG A 25 -11.68 6.52 -5.51
CA ARG A 25 -10.36 7.06 -5.20
C ARG A 25 -10.10 6.93 -3.71
N TYR A 26 -9.01 6.27 -3.37
CA TYR A 26 -8.47 6.13 -2.03
C TYR A 26 -7.22 6.99 -1.94
N GLU A 27 -7.17 7.88 -0.96
CA GLU A 27 -6.07 8.83 -0.80
C GLU A 27 -5.62 8.87 0.67
N LEU A 28 -4.32 8.73 0.87
CA LEU A 28 -3.65 8.82 2.16
C LEU A 28 -2.56 9.89 2.07
N VAL A 29 -2.61 10.88 2.96
CA VAL A 29 -1.58 11.91 3.08
C VAL A 29 -0.71 11.56 4.28
N LEU A 30 0.59 11.42 4.03
CA LEU A 30 1.61 11.21 5.04
C LEU A 30 2.34 12.53 5.33
N ALA A 31 2.61 12.77 6.61
CA ALA A 31 3.59 13.76 7.00
C ALA A 31 5.00 13.33 6.54
N PRO A 32 5.98 14.26 6.47
CA PRO A 32 7.37 13.93 6.20
C PRO A 32 7.90 12.84 7.12
N LEU A 33 8.66 11.90 6.57
CA LEU A 33 9.44 10.98 7.40
C LEU A 33 10.67 11.70 7.96
N GLU A 34 10.91 11.53 9.26
CA GLU A 34 12.09 12.08 9.93
C GLU A 34 13.39 11.39 9.49
N LYS A 35 13.28 10.12 9.06
CA LYS A 35 14.35 9.29 8.51
C LYS A 35 13.75 8.24 7.55
N PRO A 36 14.55 7.64 6.65
CA PRO A 36 14.13 6.44 5.94
C PRO A 36 13.72 5.34 6.92
N LEU A 37 12.71 4.55 6.56
CA LEU A 37 12.35 3.35 7.32
C LEU A 37 13.52 2.36 7.31
N ASP A 38 13.64 1.58 8.38
CA ASP A 38 14.53 0.43 8.42
C ASP A 38 14.18 -0.56 7.30
N ASP A 39 15.18 -1.27 6.76
CA ASP A 39 14.96 -2.22 5.67
C ASP A 39 14.04 -3.38 6.07
N MET A 40 13.90 -3.67 7.37
CA MET A 40 12.96 -4.65 7.90
C MET A 40 11.55 -4.09 8.10
N THR A 41 11.37 -2.77 8.12
CA THR A 41 10.07 -2.15 8.37
C THR A 41 9.24 -2.10 7.09
N VAL A 42 7.98 -2.50 7.22
CA VAL A 42 6.98 -2.44 6.15
C VAL A 42 5.81 -1.61 6.64
N PHE A 43 5.52 -0.55 5.90
CA PHE A 43 4.24 0.13 6.01
C PHE A 43 3.37 -0.24 4.83
N GLY A 44 2.14 -0.68 5.11
CA GLY A 44 1.14 -0.98 4.09
C GLY A 44 -0.07 -0.06 4.19
N PHE A 45 -0.48 0.47 3.04
CA PHE A 45 -1.81 1.04 2.80
C PHE A 45 -2.52 0.19 1.76
N PHE A 46 -3.54 -0.55 2.19
CA PHE A 46 -4.05 -1.66 1.39
C PHE A 46 -5.54 -1.91 1.53
N THR A 47 -6.09 -2.74 0.65
CA THR A 47 -7.42 -3.37 0.80
C THR A 47 -7.29 -4.84 1.16
N TRP A 48 -8.22 -5.39 1.94
CA TRP A 48 -8.25 -6.82 2.26
C TRP A 48 -9.65 -7.36 2.51
N ASP A 49 -9.99 -8.48 1.87
CA ASP A 49 -11.15 -9.34 2.08
C ASP A 49 -10.68 -10.74 2.50
N ASP A 50 -11.47 -11.44 3.31
CA ASP A 50 -11.16 -12.82 3.76
C ASP A 50 -11.44 -13.87 2.66
N ASP A 51 -11.84 -13.43 1.47
CA ASP A 51 -12.15 -14.27 0.31
C ASP A 51 -10.92 -14.45 -0.60
N PRO A 52 -10.27 -15.63 -0.57
CA PRO A 52 -9.06 -15.89 -1.35
C PRO A 52 -9.34 -16.07 -2.85
N ALA A 53 -10.61 -16.24 -3.28
CA ALA A 53 -10.95 -16.47 -4.68
C ALA A 53 -10.50 -15.33 -5.61
N TYR A 54 -10.32 -14.13 -5.06
CA TYR A 54 -9.83 -12.95 -5.76
C TYR A 54 -8.53 -12.41 -5.16
N ALA A 55 -7.68 -13.30 -4.64
CA ALA A 55 -6.45 -12.96 -3.92
C ALA A 55 -6.72 -11.89 -2.86
N ASN A 56 -7.71 -12.15 -2.01
CA ASN A 56 -8.11 -11.28 -0.90
C ASN A 56 -8.55 -9.87 -1.34
N ARG A 57 -8.78 -9.64 -2.65
CA ARG A 57 -9.05 -8.32 -3.23
C ARG A 57 -7.99 -7.30 -2.78
N GLU A 58 -6.75 -7.74 -2.72
CA GLU A 58 -5.65 -6.99 -2.13
C GLU A 58 -4.98 -6.10 -3.17
N ILE A 59 -4.97 -4.80 -2.84
CA ILE A 59 -4.38 -3.70 -3.58
C ILE A 59 -3.50 -2.98 -2.58
N ASP A 60 -2.21 -2.85 -2.85
CA ASP A 60 -1.23 -2.38 -1.89
C ASP A 60 -0.46 -1.16 -2.40
N ILE A 61 -0.25 -0.20 -1.50
CA ILE A 61 0.87 0.74 -1.57
C ILE A 61 1.74 0.50 -0.34
N GLU A 62 2.96 0.05 -0.55
CA GLU A 62 3.90 -0.31 0.52
C GLU A 62 5.16 0.53 0.46
N LEU A 63 5.54 1.07 1.62
CA LEU A 63 6.85 1.65 1.86
C LEU A 63 7.70 0.57 2.55
N ALA A 64 8.60 -0.05 1.79
CA ALA A 64 9.40 -1.18 2.25
C ALA A 64 10.57 -1.46 1.30
N ARG A 65 11.72 -1.85 1.85
CA ARG A 65 12.83 -2.46 1.10
C ARG A 65 12.89 -3.99 1.22
N TRP A 66 11.99 -4.59 2.00
CA TRP A 66 11.88 -6.05 2.14
C TRP A 66 13.20 -6.73 2.52
N ALA A 67 13.94 -6.14 3.46
CA ALA A 67 15.27 -6.59 3.91
C ALA A 67 16.37 -6.58 2.83
N ILE A 68 16.15 -5.90 1.69
CA ILE A 68 17.12 -5.78 0.60
C ILE A 68 17.50 -4.29 0.50
N PRO A 69 18.64 -3.85 1.07
CA PRO A 69 19.02 -2.43 1.12
C PRO A 69 19.04 -1.71 -0.24
N ALA A 70 19.33 -2.46 -1.31
CA ALA A 70 19.39 -1.93 -2.68
C ALA A 70 18.05 -1.98 -3.44
N ALA A 71 16.99 -2.57 -2.86
CA ALA A 71 15.68 -2.64 -3.50
C ALA A 71 14.95 -1.31 -3.39
N PRO A 72 14.09 -0.93 -4.36
CA PRO A 72 13.27 0.27 -4.28
C PRO A 72 12.41 0.30 -3.01
N ASN A 73 12.20 1.48 -2.43
CA ASN A 73 11.45 1.65 -1.18
C ASN A 73 9.93 1.82 -1.36
N LEU A 74 9.43 2.00 -2.59
CA LEU A 74 7.99 2.13 -2.90
C LEU A 74 7.54 0.96 -3.78
N ASN A 75 6.49 0.29 -3.35
CA ASN A 75 5.88 -0.86 -4.03
C ASN A 75 4.38 -0.61 -4.17
N CYS A 76 3.88 -0.51 -5.40
CA CYS A 76 2.44 -0.51 -5.68
C CYS A 76 2.06 -1.86 -6.28
N THR A 77 1.18 -2.63 -5.65
CA THR A 77 0.92 -4.02 -6.01
C THR A 77 -0.58 -4.29 -6.14
N VAL A 78 -0.95 -5.17 -7.08
CA VAL A 78 -2.28 -5.82 -7.10
C VAL A 78 -2.06 -7.32 -6.93
N GLN A 79 -2.55 -7.93 -5.86
CA GLN A 79 -2.25 -9.34 -5.58
C GLN A 79 -3.03 -10.29 -6.49
N PRO A 80 -2.49 -11.50 -6.79
CA PRO A 80 -1.23 -12.05 -6.30
C PRO A 80 -0.04 -11.65 -7.19
N SER A 81 1.04 -11.12 -6.63
CA SER A 81 2.21 -10.64 -7.41
C SER A 81 3.38 -11.61 -7.51
N ALA A 82 3.37 -12.70 -6.74
CA ALA A 82 4.42 -13.71 -6.79
C ALA A 82 4.56 -14.27 -8.22
N ASP A 83 5.79 -14.23 -8.75
CA ASP A 83 6.16 -14.61 -10.12
C ASP A 83 5.40 -13.83 -11.22
N ARG A 84 4.85 -12.65 -10.88
CA ARG A 84 4.03 -11.81 -11.76
C ARG A 84 4.45 -10.33 -11.70
N PRO A 85 5.64 -10.00 -12.25
CA PRO A 85 6.20 -8.66 -12.15
C PRO A 85 5.32 -7.58 -12.80
N GLU A 86 4.42 -7.93 -13.73
CA GLU A 86 3.47 -7.01 -14.33
C GLU A 86 2.40 -6.49 -13.37
N ARG A 87 2.33 -7.05 -12.15
CA ARG A 87 1.39 -6.68 -11.09
C ARG A 87 2.01 -5.82 -9.98
N SER A 88 3.26 -5.41 -10.16
CA SER A 88 3.96 -4.53 -9.21
C SER A 88 4.66 -3.39 -9.94
N GLY A 89 4.38 -2.16 -9.52
CA GLY A 89 5.14 -0.98 -9.87
C GLY A 89 6.11 -0.62 -8.74
N LEU A 90 7.41 -0.65 -9.01
CA LEU A 90 8.46 -0.39 -8.03
C LEU A 90 9.19 0.92 -8.36
N ALA A 91 9.48 1.72 -7.33
CA ALA A 91 10.24 2.96 -7.48
C ALA A 91 11.03 3.31 -6.22
N GLU A 92 12.16 4.00 -6.41
CA GLU A 92 12.79 4.73 -5.31
C GLU A 92 12.09 6.08 -5.18
N PHE A 93 11.62 6.40 -3.98
CA PHE A 93 10.86 7.61 -3.72
C PHE A 93 11.36 8.32 -2.46
N ASP A 94 11.41 9.65 -2.51
CA ASP A 94 11.81 10.50 -1.39
C ASP A 94 10.60 10.88 -0.53
N PHE A 95 10.51 10.27 0.65
CA PHE A 95 9.46 10.52 1.65
C PHE A 95 9.85 11.57 2.70
N SER A 96 10.92 12.33 2.48
CA SER A 96 11.34 13.43 3.39
C SER A 96 10.43 14.68 3.33
N MET A 97 9.42 14.66 2.44
CA MET A 97 8.42 15.71 2.28
C MET A 97 7.00 15.13 2.43
N PRO A 98 5.98 15.96 2.69
CA PRO A 98 4.60 15.49 2.75
C PRO A 98 4.26 14.78 1.44
N THR A 99 3.73 13.56 1.55
CA THR A 99 3.55 12.67 0.41
C THR A 99 2.10 12.19 0.36
N THR A 100 1.51 12.24 -0.83
CA THR A 100 0.15 11.75 -1.08
C THR A 100 0.23 10.41 -1.80
N LEU A 101 -0.32 9.37 -1.18
CA LEU A 101 -0.47 8.03 -1.73
C LEU A 101 -1.90 7.86 -2.25
N VAL A 102 -2.05 7.42 -3.49
CA VAL A 102 -3.34 7.29 -4.14
C VAL A 102 -3.42 5.96 -4.87
N PHE A 103 -4.55 5.27 -4.71
CA PHE A 103 -5.02 4.35 -5.74
C PHE A 103 -6.47 4.65 -6.13
N ILE A 104 -6.73 4.62 -7.43
CA ILE A 104 -8.06 4.73 -8.04
C ILE A 104 -8.44 3.34 -8.50
N TRP A 105 -9.49 2.79 -7.91
CA TRP A 105 -9.99 1.45 -8.20
C TRP A 105 -11.33 1.53 -8.93
N GLU A 106 -11.33 1.00 -10.15
CA GLU A 106 -12.46 0.93 -11.07
C GLU A 106 -12.73 -0.53 -11.46
N PRO A 107 -13.90 -0.85 -12.03
CA PRO A 107 -14.12 -2.16 -12.64
C PRO A 107 -13.01 -2.47 -13.66
N GLY A 108 -12.21 -3.51 -13.40
CA GLY A 108 -11.17 -4.00 -14.30
C GLY A 108 -9.88 -3.17 -14.35
N LEU A 109 -9.70 -2.17 -13.48
CA LEU A 109 -8.51 -1.31 -13.50
C LEU A 109 -8.18 -0.70 -12.13
N VAL A 110 -6.90 -0.69 -11.78
CA VAL A 110 -6.34 0.05 -10.65
C VAL A 110 -5.25 0.98 -11.17
N ARG A 111 -5.30 2.26 -10.78
CA ARG A 111 -4.23 3.23 -11.06
C ARG A 111 -3.68 3.78 -9.76
N PHE A 112 -2.37 3.86 -9.68
CA PHE A 112 -1.64 4.35 -8.52
C PHE A 112 -0.98 5.68 -8.87
N SER A 113 -0.98 6.62 -7.92
CA SER A 113 -0.06 7.75 -7.94
C SER A 113 0.51 8.01 -6.55
N VAL A 114 1.78 8.37 -6.52
CA VAL A 114 2.50 8.81 -5.32
C VAL A 114 3.15 10.14 -5.65
N GLU A 115 2.81 11.17 -4.89
CA GLU A 115 3.15 12.55 -5.23
C GLU A 115 3.67 13.30 -4.01
N SER A 116 4.79 14.00 -4.18
CA SER A 116 5.34 14.97 -3.24
C SER A 116 5.83 16.19 -4.02
N VAL A 117 6.33 17.20 -3.31
CA VAL A 117 6.96 18.36 -3.97
C VAL A 117 8.31 18.03 -4.62
N THR A 118 8.93 16.89 -4.26
CA THR A 118 10.23 16.47 -4.79
C THR A 118 10.12 15.49 -5.95
N GLY A 119 8.94 14.88 -6.17
CA GLY A 119 8.74 13.98 -7.29
C GLY A 119 7.35 13.36 -7.36
N SER A 120 7.13 12.60 -8.42
CA SER A 120 5.92 11.80 -8.60
C SER A 120 6.24 10.44 -9.20
N PHE A 121 5.41 9.46 -8.87
CA PHE A 121 5.40 8.11 -9.42
C PHE A 121 3.96 7.75 -9.80
N SER A 122 3.79 7.14 -10.96
CA SER A 122 2.48 6.66 -11.44
C SER A 122 2.62 5.29 -12.07
N TRP A 123 1.68 4.41 -11.76
CA TRP A 123 1.64 3.05 -12.29
C TRP A 123 0.19 2.56 -12.38
N GLY A 124 -0.10 1.57 -13.21
CA GLY A 124 -1.46 1.05 -13.36
C GLY A 124 -1.50 -0.40 -13.76
N TYR A 125 -2.57 -1.08 -13.34
CA TYR A 125 -2.81 -2.49 -13.59
C TYR A 125 -4.25 -2.76 -14.06
N PRO A 126 -4.44 -3.54 -15.13
CA PRO A 126 -3.40 -4.10 -15.99
C PRO A 126 -2.74 -3.04 -16.89
N PRO A 127 -1.51 -3.29 -17.39
CA PRO A 127 -0.80 -2.33 -18.24
C PRO A 127 -1.55 -1.94 -19.53
N SER A 128 -2.38 -2.85 -20.03
CA SER A 128 -3.19 -2.66 -21.24
C SER A 128 -4.46 -1.82 -21.03
N GLY A 129 -4.76 -1.36 -19.81
CA GLY A 129 -5.97 -0.62 -19.49
C GLY A 129 -6.99 -1.49 -18.75
N VAL A 130 -8.24 -1.54 -19.20
CA VAL A 130 -9.30 -2.31 -18.52
C VAL A 130 -9.22 -3.78 -18.96
N SER A 131 -9.18 -4.72 -18.01
CA SER A 131 -9.39 -6.14 -18.30
C SER A 131 -10.81 -6.58 -17.94
N GLU A 132 -11.30 -7.60 -18.66
CA GLU A 132 -12.41 -8.42 -18.17
C GLU A 132 -12.04 -9.07 -16.83
N PRO A 133 -13.03 -9.40 -15.98
CA PRO A 133 -12.79 -10.09 -14.71
C PRO A 133 -12.35 -11.54 -14.96
N GLU A 134 -11.07 -11.71 -15.25
CA GLU A 134 -10.38 -13.00 -15.29
C GLU A 134 -9.91 -13.39 -13.88
N PRO A 135 -9.63 -14.69 -13.63
CA PRO A 135 -8.84 -15.09 -12.48
C PRO A 135 -7.57 -14.24 -12.44
N PHE A 136 -7.43 -13.46 -11.37
CA PHE A 136 -6.33 -12.52 -11.18
C PHE A 136 -6.30 -11.34 -12.16
N GLY A 137 -7.43 -10.81 -12.63
CA GLY A 137 -7.49 -9.43 -13.15
C GLY A 137 -7.31 -8.38 -12.04
N ALA A 138 -7.66 -7.12 -12.32
CA ALA A 138 -7.94 -6.18 -11.24
C ALA A 138 -9.13 -6.72 -10.43
N PRO A 139 -9.05 -6.82 -9.09
CA PRO A 139 -10.06 -7.51 -8.32
C PRO A 139 -11.41 -6.78 -8.42
N PRO A 140 -12.55 -7.52 -8.44
CA PRO A 140 -13.85 -6.89 -8.31
C PRO A 140 -14.10 -6.48 -6.86
N LYS A 141 -14.93 -5.45 -6.65
CA LYS A 141 -15.39 -5.10 -5.29
C LYS A 141 -16.12 -6.26 -4.61
N GLY A 142 -16.00 -6.34 -3.30
CA GLY A 142 -16.57 -7.36 -2.44
C GLY A 142 -16.77 -6.82 -1.02
N ARG A 143 -16.14 -7.46 -0.03
CA ARG A 143 -16.18 -7.05 1.38
C ARG A 143 -14.83 -6.53 1.86
N GLU A 144 -13.96 -6.15 0.93
CA GLU A 144 -12.63 -5.63 1.22
C GLU A 144 -12.70 -4.42 2.13
N ARG A 145 -11.81 -4.33 3.11
CA ARG A 145 -11.69 -3.20 4.03
C ARG A 145 -10.34 -2.56 3.82
N VAL A 146 -10.27 -1.24 4.02
CA VAL A 146 -9.00 -0.53 4.01
C VAL A 146 -8.23 -0.87 5.29
N GLY A 147 -7.00 -1.32 5.14
CA GLY A 147 -6.04 -1.57 6.20
C GLY A 147 -4.87 -0.59 6.14
N LEU A 148 -4.34 -0.27 7.31
CA LEU A 148 -3.04 0.36 7.49
C LEU A 148 -2.25 -0.47 8.49
N ASN A 149 -1.00 -0.80 8.17
CA ASN A 149 -0.12 -1.49 9.09
C ASN A 149 1.29 -0.88 9.09
N LEU A 150 2.01 -1.08 10.18
CA LEU A 150 3.44 -0.82 10.29
C LEU A 150 4.04 -1.98 11.08
N TRP A 151 4.77 -2.85 10.39
CA TRP A 151 5.21 -4.15 10.91
C TRP A 151 6.64 -4.49 10.48
N LEU A 152 7.18 -5.54 11.10
CA LEU A 152 8.57 -5.97 10.90
C LEU A 152 8.62 -7.25 10.08
N PHE A 153 9.27 -7.18 8.94
CA PHE A 153 9.42 -8.29 8.02
C PHE A 153 10.11 -9.48 8.70
N GLN A 154 9.47 -10.65 8.60
CA GLN A 154 9.90 -11.89 9.26
C GLN A 154 10.06 -11.77 10.80
N GLY A 155 9.47 -10.75 11.42
CA GLY A 155 9.63 -10.48 12.86
C GLY A 155 11.05 -10.07 13.27
N ARG A 156 11.90 -9.69 12.30
CA ARG A 156 13.27 -9.27 12.59
C ARG A 156 13.27 -7.88 13.21
N ALA A 157 14.07 -7.71 14.25
CA ALA A 157 14.24 -6.41 14.89
C ALA A 157 14.83 -5.38 13.91
N PRO A 158 14.29 -4.15 13.86
CA PRO A 158 14.93 -3.04 13.17
C PRO A 158 16.09 -2.51 14.01
N GLU A 159 16.96 -1.70 13.41
CA GLU A 159 18.04 -0.99 14.10
C GLU A 159 17.50 0.05 15.08
N SER A 160 16.36 0.66 14.75
CA SER A 160 15.67 1.66 15.58
C SER A 160 14.17 1.65 15.31
N ALA A 161 13.41 2.25 16.23
CA ALA A 161 11.98 2.46 16.04
C ALA A 161 11.71 3.27 14.76
N ASP A 162 10.65 2.90 14.06
CA ASP A 162 10.15 3.60 12.89
C ASP A 162 8.76 4.14 13.16
N ARG A 163 8.49 5.30 12.56
CA ARG A 163 7.22 6.01 12.74
C ARG A 163 6.73 6.56 11.42
N ILE A 164 5.43 6.39 11.20
CA ILE A 164 4.69 7.04 10.12
C ILE A 164 3.55 7.85 10.72
N CYS A 165 3.49 9.11 10.35
CA CYS A 165 2.41 10.02 10.71
C CYS A 165 1.45 10.16 9.54
N ILE A 166 0.20 9.79 9.77
CA ILE A 166 -0.88 9.91 8.78
C ILE A 166 -1.61 11.21 9.08
N ASP A 167 -1.58 12.14 8.15
CA ASP A 167 -2.26 13.43 8.29
C ASP A 167 -3.74 13.31 7.92
N ARG A 168 -4.04 12.55 6.86
CA ARG A 168 -5.40 12.41 6.35
C ARG A 168 -5.61 11.12 5.58
N PHE A 169 -6.78 10.54 5.74
CA PHE A 169 -7.35 9.57 4.81
C PHE A 169 -8.62 10.15 4.19
N SER A 170 -8.80 9.98 2.89
CA SER A 170 -10.04 10.36 2.18
C SER A 170 -10.44 9.28 1.17
N PHE A 171 -11.75 9.15 0.99
CA PHE A 171 -12.34 8.28 -0.01
C PHE A 171 -13.39 9.04 -0.82
N THR A 172 -13.28 8.95 -2.14
CA THR A 172 -14.27 9.50 -3.07
C THR A 172 -14.86 8.35 -3.88
N PRO A 173 -16.15 7.99 -3.71
CA PRO A 173 -16.79 6.93 -4.48
C PRO A 173 -16.69 7.19 -5.99
N LEU A 174 -16.49 6.12 -6.76
CA LEU A 174 -16.57 6.21 -8.22
C LEU A 174 -17.96 6.71 -8.62
N GLN A 175 -18.03 7.80 -9.38
CA GLN A 175 -19.30 8.31 -9.87
C GLN A 175 -19.89 7.31 -10.86
N ARG A 176 -21.19 7.04 -10.72
CA ARG A 176 -21.90 6.29 -11.75
C ARG A 176 -22.05 7.21 -12.97
N PRO A 177 -21.85 6.69 -14.20
CA PRO A 177 -22.24 7.42 -15.40
C PRO A 177 -23.73 7.75 -15.40
#